data_AF-A0A3B9L861-F1
#
_entry.id   AF-A0A3B9L861-F1
#
_cell.length_a   1.000
_cell.length_b   1.000
_cell.length_c   1.000
_cell.angle_alpha   90.00
_cell.angle_beta   90.00
_cell.angle_gamma   90.00
#
_symmetry.space_group_name_H-M   'P 1'
#
loop_
_entity.id
_entity.type
_entity.pdbx_description
1 polymer ?
#
loop_
_entity_poly.entity_id
_entity_poly.type
_entity_poly.pdbx_seq_one_letter_code
_entity_poly.pdbx_strand_id
1 'polypeptide(L)' 'MEPSKRKPKFTQQFSDWQSLLVHFKTSIEMIATEIKAGEASVKFSDKNALSYCEVLPLLRLPERQLQFERFLDVAEPPPA' A
#
# COMPACT_ATOMS: atom_id res chain seq x y z
N MET A 1 12.68 -28.69 -17.96
CA MET A 1 11.61 -27.87 -17.36
C MET A 1 12.23 -26.58 -16.83
N GLU A 2 11.88 -25.46 -17.43
CA GLU A 2 12.63 -24.19 -17.39
C GLU A 2 12.56 -23.44 -16.03
N PRO A 3 13.69 -23.00 -15.45
CA PRO A 3 13.74 -22.20 -14.22
C PRO A 3 13.34 -20.71 -14.40
N SER A 4 12.98 -20.28 -15.61
CA SER A 4 12.76 -18.87 -15.97
C SER A 4 11.49 -18.22 -15.39
N LYS A 5 10.60 -18.98 -14.75
CA LYS A 5 9.30 -18.48 -14.23
C LYS A 5 9.36 -17.77 -12.87
N ARG A 6 10.52 -17.64 -12.22
CA ARG A 6 10.58 -17.22 -10.81
C ARG A 6 11.21 -15.85 -10.55
N LYS A 7 11.36 -14.99 -11.57
CA LYS A 7 11.78 -13.61 -11.31
C LYS A 7 10.54 -12.75 -11.02
N PRO A 8 10.41 -12.18 -9.81
CA PRO A 8 9.30 -11.30 -9.50
C PRO A 8 9.26 -10.14 -10.50
N LYS A 9 8.08 -9.73 -10.96
CA LYS A 9 7.97 -8.61 -11.92
C LYS A 9 8.66 -7.33 -11.44
N PHE A 10 8.69 -7.08 -10.14
CA PHE A 10 9.35 -5.90 -9.55
C PHE A 10 10.86 -5.88 -9.79
N THR A 11 11.53 -7.04 -9.93
CA THR A 11 12.99 -7.06 -10.17
C THR A 11 13.37 -6.55 -11.56
N GLN A 12 12.41 -6.40 -12.48
CA GLN A 12 12.64 -5.79 -13.80
C GLN A 12 12.83 -4.27 -13.73
N GLN A 13 12.50 -3.63 -12.59
CA GLN A 13 12.62 -2.19 -12.39
C GLN A 13 14.03 -1.75 -11.97
N PHE A 14 14.93 -2.70 -11.72
CA PHE A 14 16.28 -2.42 -11.20
C PHE A 14 17.33 -2.84 -12.23
N SER A 15 18.29 -1.96 -12.48
CA SER A 15 19.39 -2.19 -13.42
C SER A 15 20.39 -3.22 -12.91
N ASP A 16 20.55 -3.32 -11.59
CA ASP A 16 21.60 -4.08 -10.94
C ASP A 16 21.25 -4.39 -9.47
N TRP A 17 22.07 -5.23 -8.83
CA TRP A 17 21.83 -5.63 -7.44
C TRP A 17 22.02 -4.48 -6.45
N GLN A 18 22.93 -3.55 -6.72
CA GLN A 18 23.20 -2.43 -5.83
C GLN A 18 22.03 -1.44 -5.82
N SER A 19 21.43 -1.14 -6.99
CA SER A 19 20.23 -0.31 -7.06
C SER A 19 19.05 -0.93 -6.32
N LEU A 20 18.91 -2.26 -6.35
CA LEU A 20 17.91 -2.97 -5.56
C LEU A 20 18.16 -2.84 -4.04
N LEU A 21 19.40 -3.02 -3.58
CA LEU A 21 19.75 -2.86 -2.16
C LEU A 21 19.53 -1.43 -1.65
N VAL A 22 19.87 -0.43 -2.47
CA VAL A 22 19.63 0.98 -2.14
C VAL A 22 18.13 1.22 -1.98
N HIS A 23 17.31 0.72 -2.89
CA HIS A 23 15.86 0.84 -2.79
C HIS A 23 15.33 0.23 -1.49
N PHE A 24 15.73 -1.00 -1.15
CA PHE A 24 15.32 -1.63 0.11
C PHE A 24 15.71 -0.81 1.33
N LYS A 25 16.96 -0.33 1.37
CA LYS A 25 17.44 0.50 2.48
C LYS A 25 16.58 1.76 2.63
N THR A 26 16.40 2.51 1.55
CA THR A 26 15.61 3.74 1.55
C THR A 26 14.16 3.50 1.94
N SER A 27 13.53 2.43 1.44
CA SER A 27 12.16 2.06 1.81
C SER A 27 12.02 1.78 3.30
N ILE A 28 12.97 1.07 3.91
CA ILE A 28 12.94 0.79 5.36
C ILE A 28 13.13 2.08 6.17
N GLU A 29 14.05 2.95 5.77
CA GLU A 29 14.29 4.25 6.43
C GLU A 29 13.06 5.18 6.35
N MET A 30 12.36 5.17 5.22
CA MET A 30 11.10 5.92 5.04
C MET A 30 10.01 5.38 5.99
N ILE A 31 9.81 4.06 6.04
CA ILE A 31 8.84 3.44 6.96
C ILE A 31 9.18 3.76 8.42
N ALA A 32 10.45 3.71 8.80
CA ALA A 32 10.87 4.07 10.15
C ALA A 32 10.55 5.54 10.49
N THR A 33 10.71 6.43 9.52
CA THR A 33 10.36 7.85 9.67
C THR A 33 8.86 8.05 9.82
N GLU A 34 8.04 7.38 9.02
CA GLU A 34 6.57 7.39 9.12
C GLU A 34 6.10 6.94 10.50
N ILE A 35 6.64 5.81 10.98
CA ILE A 35 6.30 5.27 12.31
C ILE A 35 6.69 6.26 13.41
N LYS A 36 7.89 6.85 13.32
CA LYS A 36 8.35 7.86 14.30
C LYS A 36 7.48 9.12 14.29
N ALA A 37 6.94 9.49 13.13
CA ALA A 37 6.02 10.62 12.99
C ALA A 37 4.59 10.30 13.48
N GLY A 38 4.30 9.05 13.86
CA GLY A 38 2.97 8.62 14.27
C GLY A 38 2.00 8.44 13.11
N GLU A 39 2.51 8.23 11.89
CA GLU A 39 1.67 7.90 10.74
C GLU A 39 1.01 6.53 10.95
N ALA A 40 -0.32 6.51 11.02
CA ALA A 40 -1.13 5.33 11.32
C ALA A 40 -2.22 5.07 10.28
N SER A 41 -2.10 5.68 9.10
CA SER A 41 -3.03 5.46 7.99
C SER A 41 -2.99 4.00 7.51
N VAL A 42 -4.16 3.41 7.33
CA VAL A 42 -4.30 2.05 6.78
C VAL A 42 -4.23 2.13 5.26
N LYS A 43 -3.07 1.75 4.70
CA LYS A 43 -2.81 1.72 3.25
C LYS A 43 -2.62 0.26 2.80
N PHE A 44 -3.37 -0.18 1.81
CA PHE A 44 -3.24 -1.52 1.22
C PHE A 44 -3.63 -1.48 -0.26
N SER A 45 -3.02 -2.35 -1.07
CA SER A 45 -3.26 -2.37 -2.52
C SER A 45 -4.49 -3.18 -2.91
N ASP A 46 -4.76 -4.28 -2.20
CA ASP A 46 -5.89 -5.17 -2.47
C ASP A 46 -6.37 -5.83 -1.17
N LYS A 47 -7.64 -6.28 -1.14
CA LYS A 47 -8.23 -6.94 0.03
C LYS A 47 -7.49 -8.22 0.43
N ASN A 48 -6.88 -8.94 -0.52
CA ASN A 48 -6.10 -10.14 -0.21
C ASN A 48 -4.84 -9.85 0.62
N ALA A 49 -4.34 -8.61 0.64
CA ALA A 49 -3.22 -8.23 1.52
C ALA A 49 -3.59 -8.33 3.01
N LEU A 50 -4.88 -8.34 3.33
CA LEU A 50 -5.40 -8.37 4.69
C LEU A 50 -5.93 -9.76 5.11
N SER A 51 -5.78 -10.78 4.26
CA SER A 51 -6.31 -12.13 4.52
C SER A 51 -5.82 -12.75 5.84
N TYR A 52 -4.64 -12.34 6.31
CA TYR A 52 -4.03 -12.82 7.56
C TYR A 52 -4.02 -11.76 8.67
N CYS A 53 -4.83 -10.71 8.56
CA CYS A 53 -4.90 -9.64 9.55
C CYS A 53 -5.87 -10.03 10.68
N GLU A 54 -5.33 -10.35 11.86
CA GLU A 54 -6.12 -10.73 13.05
C GLU A 54 -6.99 -9.58 13.60
N VAL A 55 -6.59 -8.34 13.31
CA VAL A 55 -7.23 -7.11 13.79
C VAL A 55 -8.08 -6.42 12.73
N LEU A 56 -8.48 -7.13 11.67
CA LEU A 56 -9.26 -6.59 10.56
C LEU A 56 -10.52 -5.81 11.00
N PRO A 57 -11.29 -6.26 12.03
CA PRO A 57 -12.44 -5.49 12.53
C PRO A 57 -12.07 -4.11 13.09
N LEU A 58 -10.89 -3.97 13.70
CA LEU A 58 -10.43 -2.69 14.26
C LEU A 58 -10.10 -1.66 13.18
N LEU A 59 -9.82 -2.12 11.95
CA LEU A 59 -9.48 -1.23 10.84
C LEU A 59 -10.70 -0.47 10.29
N ARG A 60 -11.93 -0.86 10.64
CA ARG A 60 -13.18 -0.17 10.24
C ARG A 60 -13.25 0.17 8.74
N LEU A 61 -12.79 -0.76 7.90
CA LEU A 61 -12.66 -0.56 6.46
C LEU A 61 -13.99 -0.21 5.76
N PRO A 62 -15.12 -0.87 6.07
CA PRO A 62 -16.41 -0.52 5.46
C PRO A 62 -16.81 0.92 5.75
N GLU A 63 -16.62 1.39 6.99
CA GLU A 63 -16.95 2.78 7.33
C GLU A 63 -16.04 3.78 6.63
N ARG A 64 -14.74 3.50 6.48
CA ARG A 64 -13.86 4.38 5.69
C ARG A 64 -14.25 4.42 4.22
N GLN A 65 -14.67 3.28 3.66
CA GLN A 65 -15.15 3.23 2.29
C GLN A 65 -16.40 4.12 2.11
N LEU A 66 -17.39 3.99 3.01
CA LEU A 66 -18.60 4.83 2.98
C LEU A 66 -18.27 6.32 3.14
N GLN A 67 -17.31 6.68 4.00
CA GLN A 67 -16.85 8.07 4.16
C GLN A 67 -16.22 8.61 2.89
N PHE A 68 -15.42 7.79 2.19
CA PHE A 68 -14.80 8.16 0.93
C PHE A 68 -15.84 8.35 -0.17
N GLU A 69 -16.79 7.43 -0.33
CA GLU A 69 -17.90 7.54 -1.29
C GLU A 69 -18.70 8.84 -1.07
N ARG A 70 -19.10 9.11 0.19
CA ARG A 70 -19.81 10.35 0.55
C ARG A 70 -18.98 11.61 0.31
N PHE A 71 -17.67 11.56 0.52
CA PHE A 71 -16.79 12.69 0.23
C PHE A 71 -16.76 13.00 -1.28
N LEU A 72 -16.76 11.96 -2.13
CA LEU A 72 -16.86 12.13 -3.58
C LEU A 72 -18.21 12.70 -4.01
N ASP A 73 -19.33 12.24 -3.44
CA ASP A 73 -20.67 12.77 -3.73
C ASP A 73 -20.82 14.25 -3.34
N VAL A 74 -20.17 14.69 -2.25
CA VAL A 74 -20.18 16.10 -1.81
C VAL A 74 -19.23 16.97 -2.64
N ALA A 75 -18.24 16.38 -3.30
CA ALA A 75 -17.29 17.08 -4.16
C ALA A 75 -17.83 17.33 -5.59
N GLU A 76 -18.98 16.74 -5.97
CA GLU A 76 -19.67 17.14 -7.19
C GLU A 76 -20.40 18.48 -6.97
N PRO A 77 -20.15 19.52 -7.79
CA PRO A 77 -20.89 20.76 -7.72
C PRO A 77 -22.38 20.51 -8.05
N PRO A 78 -23.32 21.23 -7.41
CA PRO A 78 -24.74 21.03 -7.65
C PRO A 78 -25.08 21.19 -9.13
N PRO A 79 -25.97 20.35 -9.69
CA PRO A 79 -26.43 20.53 -11.06
C PRO A 79 -27.13 21.90 -11.18
N ALA A 80 -26.71 22.66 -12.20
CA ALA A 80 -27.24 23.98 -12.53
C ALA A 80 -28.73 23.95 -12.93
#